data_AF-D8U4R9-F1
#
_entry.id   AF-D8U4R9-F1
#
_cell.length_a   1.000
_cell.length_b   1.000
_cell.length_c   1.000
_cell.angle_alpha   90.00
_cell.angle_beta   90.00
_cell.angle_gamma   90.00
#
_symmetry.space_group_name_H-M   'P 1'
#
loop_
_entity.id
_entity.type
_entity.pdbx_description
1 polymer ?
#
loop_
_entity_poly.entity_id
_entity_poly.type
_entity_poly.pdbx_seq_one_letter_code
_entity_poly.pdbx_strand_id
1 'polypeptide(L)'
;PNVDELRLLHSQNPENLAAVSNFTVLRTGVGQVRWVVPVDVRGLALYDIVSISYGEVLCYPEASTKPPQGQGLNRPAEITLYGVYRKDKETGAPIKEGPRGQAYEKALRQMCGRMGAKFLSYKLDGGVWKFEVEHFSRYGLMDIDEDD
;
A
#
# COMPACT_ATOMS: atom_id res chain seq x y z
N PRO A 1 3.15 3.11 -15.17
CA PRO A 1 3.49 2.51 -16.48
C PRO A 1 3.41 0.99 -16.41
N ASN A 2 3.01 0.33 -17.50
CA ASN A 2 3.09 -1.12 -17.64
C ASN A 2 4.50 -1.57 -18.08
N VAL A 3 4.72 -2.88 -18.17
CA VAL A 3 6.04 -3.46 -18.50
C VAL A 3 6.52 -3.03 -19.88
N ASP A 4 5.65 -2.94 -20.88
CA ASP A 4 6.02 -2.56 -22.24
C ASP A 4 6.34 -1.07 -22.35
N GLU A 5 5.62 -0.22 -21.61
CA GLU A 5 5.96 1.20 -21.46
C GLU A 5 7.34 1.38 -20.81
N LEU A 6 7.67 0.59 -19.77
CA LEU A 6 9.00 0.63 -19.16
C LEU A 6 10.09 0.15 -20.13
N ARG A 7 9.83 -0.89 -20.92
CA ARG A 7 10.75 -1.37 -21.97
C ARG A 7 10.97 -0.31 -23.04
N LEU A 8 9.91 0.37 -23.47
CA LEU A 8 9.99 1.45 -24.44
C LEU A 8 10.85 2.60 -23.89
N LEU A 9 10.58 3.05 -22.66
CA LEU A 9 11.39 4.08 -22.00
C LEU A 9 12.87 3.70 -21.95
N HIS A 10 13.17 2.44 -21.58
CA HIS A 10 14.52 1.91 -21.55
C HIS A 10 15.19 1.90 -22.94
N SER A 11 14.48 1.45 -23.98
CA SER A 11 15.01 1.40 -25.35
C SER A 11 15.30 2.79 -25.94
N GLN A 12 14.55 3.81 -25.51
CA GLN A 12 14.76 5.19 -25.93
C GLN A 12 15.97 5.80 -25.22
N ASN A 13 16.03 5.64 -23.90
CA ASN A 13 17.17 6.04 -23.07
C ASN A 13 17.09 5.33 -21.71
N PRO A 14 18.08 4.52 -21.31
CA PRO A 14 18.09 3.86 -20.00
C PRO A 14 17.91 4.80 -18.80
N GLU A 15 18.32 6.08 -18.91
CA GLU A 15 18.14 7.09 -17.86
C GLU A 15 16.67 7.47 -17.62
N ASN A 16 15.76 7.19 -18.56
CA ASN A 16 14.33 7.42 -18.35
C ASN A 16 13.77 6.55 -17.21
N LEU A 17 14.45 5.47 -16.84
CA LEU A 17 14.06 4.62 -15.71
C LEU A 17 14.55 5.17 -14.35
N ALA A 18 15.37 6.21 -14.33
CA ALA A 18 15.88 6.81 -13.09
C ALA A 18 14.83 7.63 -12.34
N ALA A 19 13.77 8.07 -13.02
CA ALA A 19 12.73 8.94 -12.47
C ALA A 19 11.35 8.61 -13.08
N VAL A 20 10.82 7.44 -12.77
CA VAL A 20 9.51 6.99 -13.26
C VAL A 20 8.39 7.54 -12.38
N SER A 21 7.56 8.39 -12.96
CA SER A 21 6.35 8.93 -12.31
C SER A 21 5.22 7.90 -12.27
N ASN A 22 4.38 7.98 -11.22
CA ASN A 22 3.22 7.10 -11.01
C ASN A 22 3.58 5.60 -11.09
N PHE A 23 4.81 5.25 -10.69
CA PHE A 23 5.20 3.85 -10.60
C PHE A 23 4.26 3.13 -9.63
N THR A 24 3.72 1.98 -10.06
CA THR A 24 2.70 1.25 -9.30
C THR A 24 3.03 -0.23 -9.31
N VAL A 25 3.06 -0.84 -8.13
CA VAL A 25 3.13 -2.29 -7.95
C VAL A 25 1.74 -2.76 -7.51
N LEU A 26 1.16 -3.70 -8.24
CA LEU A 26 -0.20 -4.20 -8.04
C LEU A 26 -0.17 -5.71 -7.84
N ARG A 27 -0.88 -6.18 -6.81
CA ARG A 27 -1.28 -7.58 -6.68
C ARG A 27 -2.79 -7.67 -6.87
N THR A 28 -3.19 -8.22 -8.02
CA THR A 28 -4.60 -8.32 -8.44
C THR A 28 -5.46 -8.93 -7.34
N GLY A 29 -6.54 -8.24 -6.98
CA GLY A 29 -7.50 -8.67 -5.95
C GLY A 29 -7.04 -8.49 -4.51
N VAL A 30 -5.83 -7.98 -4.25
CA VAL A 30 -5.29 -7.81 -2.90
C VAL A 30 -4.99 -6.34 -2.58
N GLY A 31 -4.24 -5.66 -3.44
CA GLY A 31 -3.91 -4.25 -3.23
C GLY A 31 -2.85 -3.72 -4.18
N GLN A 32 -2.51 -2.45 -4.03
CA GLN A 32 -1.47 -1.78 -4.80
C GLN A 32 -0.73 -0.74 -3.97
N VAL A 33 0.49 -0.44 -4.41
CA VAL A 33 1.34 0.63 -3.91
C VAL A 33 1.69 1.53 -5.09
N ARG A 34 1.36 2.82 -5.00
CA ARG A 34 1.65 3.82 -6.03
C ARG A 34 2.57 4.89 -5.45
N TRP A 35 3.77 5.02 -5.98
CA TRP A 35 4.68 6.08 -5.57
C TRP A 35 4.21 7.41 -6.14
N VAL A 36 4.02 8.39 -5.26
CA VAL A 36 3.50 9.72 -5.61
C VAL A 36 4.61 10.69 -6.05
N VAL A 37 5.86 10.28 -5.85
CA VAL A 37 7.06 10.94 -6.37
C VAL A 37 7.73 10.06 -7.43
N PRO A 38 8.50 10.63 -8.38
CA PRO A 38 9.29 9.84 -9.32
C PRO A 38 10.29 8.94 -8.58
N VAL A 39 10.44 7.71 -9.05
CA VAL A 39 11.37 6.73 -8.45
C VAL A 39 12.28 6.10 -9.49
N ASP A 40 13.49 5.73 -9.06
CA ASP A 40 14.42 4.94 -9.85
C ASP A 40 13.98 3.48 -9.81
N VAL A 41 13.69 2.90 -10.98
CA VAL A 41 13.25 1.50 -11.10
C VAL A 41 14.31 0.59 -11.71
N ARG A 42 15.52 1.09 -11.93
CA ARG A 42 16.63 0.30 -12.50
C ARG A 42 17.12 -0.73 -11.50
N GLY A 43 17.29 -1.97 -11.96
CA GLY A 43 17.87 -3.05 -11.16
C GLY A 43 17.04 -3.50 -9.95
N LEU A 44 15.77 -3.09 -9.84
CA LEU A 44 14.93 -3.47 -8.71
C LEU A 44 14.42 -4.92 -8.84
N ALA A 45 14.71 -5.74 -7.84
CA ALA A 45 14.05 -7.03 -7.63
C ALA A 45 12.74 -6.81 -6.86
N LEU A 46 11.66 -6.43 -7.57
CA LEU A 46 10.40 -6.03 -6.94
C LEU A 46 9.79 -7.11 -6.03
N TYR A 47 10.00 -8.39 -6.34
CA TYR A 47 9.54 -9.50 -5.52
C TYR A 47 10.18 -9.53 -4.12
N ASP A 48 11.42 -9.06 -4.01
CA ASP A 48 12.14 -9.01 -2.73
C ASP A 48 11.86 -7.70 -1.99
N ILE A 49 11.48 -6.65 -2.72
CA ILE A 49 11.28 -5.31 -2.16
C ILE A 49 9.83 -5.11 -1.71
N VAL A 50 8.83 -5.56 -2.45
CA VAL A 50 7.42 -5.23 -2.19
C VAL A 50 6.60 -6.50 -2.01
N SER A 51 6.06 -6.67 -0.80
CA SER A 51 5.09 -7.71 -0.47
C SER A 51 3.73 -7.08 -0.22
N ILE A 52 2.73 -7.55 -0.96
CA ILE A 52 1.33 -7.13 -0.80
C ILE A 52 0.53 -8.38 -0.40
N SER A 53 -0.01 -8.38 0.81
CA SER A 53 -0.83 -9.44 1.39
C SER A 53 -2.21 -8.88 1.76
N TYR A 54 -3.17 -9.75 2.10
CA TYR A 54 -4.52 -9.28 2.46
C TYR A 54 -4.45 -8.42 3.72
N GLY A 55 -4.84 -7.15 3.59
CA GLY A 55 -4.83 -6.20 4.71
C GLY A 55 -3.44 -5.68 5.11
N GLU A 56 -2.38 -5.96 4.33
CA GLU A 56 -1.02 -5.53 4.66
C GLU A 56 -0.17 -5.25 3.41
N VAL A 57 0.70 -4.24 3.53
CA VAL A 57 1.77 -3.94 2.60
C VAL A 57 3.08 -3.84 3.40
N LEU A 58 4.09 -4.55 2.91
CA LEU A 58 5.46 -4.47 3.41
C LEU A 58 6.39 -4.09 2.27
N CYS A 59 7.18 -3.04 2.48
CA CYS A 59 8.24 -2.65 1.56
C CYS A 59 9.58 -2.74 2.31
N TYR A 60 10.56 -3.39 1.68
CA TYR A 60 11.80 -3.87 2.28
C TYR A 60 11.54 -4.74 3.51
N PRO A 61 11.09 -6.01 3.32
CA PRO A 61 10.85 -6.95 4.41
C PRO A 61 12.10 -7.18 5.26
N GLU A 62 13.26 -7.27 4.62
CA GLU A 62 14.55 -7.39 5.28
C GLU A 62 15.10 -6.00 5.63
N ALA A 63 15.22 -5.71 6.92
CA ALA A 63 15.67 -4.41 7.40
C ALA A 63 17.07 -4.02 6.89
N SER A 64 17.95 -4.98 6.66
CA SER A 64 19.30 -4.77 6.08
C SER A 64 19.27 -4.27 4.63
N THR A 65 18.17 -4.52 3.91
CA THR A 65 17.99 -4.09 2.51
C THR A 65 17.25 -2.75 2.41
N LYS A 66 16.68 -2.25 3.51
CA LYS A 66 15.90 -1.01 3.53
C LYS A 66 16.83 0.20 3.41
N PRO A 67 16.74 0.98 2.32
CA PRO A 67 17.54 2.18 2.18
C PRO A 67 17.02 3.30 3.09
N PRO A 68 17.81 4.37 3.33
CA PRO A 68 17.35 5.56 4.05
C PRO A 68 16.08 6.17 3.43
N GLN A 69 15.32 6.90 4.24
CA GLN A 69 14.15 7.64 3.75
C GLN A 69 14.55 8.56 2.59
N GLY A 70 13.76 8.56 1.52
CA GLY A 70 14.02 9.33 0.30
C GLY A 70 14.87 8.60 -0.75
N GLN A 71 15.36 7.39 -0.46
CA GLN A 71 16.17 6.59 -1.39
C GLN A 71 15.43 5.32 -1.85
N GLY A 72 15.76 4.83 -3.04
CA GLY A 72 15.11 3.66 -3.64
C GLY A 72 13.58 3.79 -3.66
N LEU A 73 12.88 2.75 -3.21
CA LEU A 73 11.43 2.76 -3.02
C LEU A 73 11.02 3.24 -1.62
N ASN A 74 11.95 3.58 -0.72
CA ASN A 74 11.64 4.10 0.62
C ASN A 74 11.24 5.58 0.57
N ARG A 75 10.14 5.87 -0.13
CA ARG A 75 9.67 7.20 -0.53
C ARG A 75 8.16 7.32 -0.33
N PRO A 76 7.59 8.53 -0.41
CA PRO A 76 6.15 8.71 -0.27
C PRO A 76 5.34 7.89 -1.28
N ALA A 77 4.26 7.27 -0.81
CA ALA A 77 3.40 6.42 -1.62
C ALA A 77 1.94 6.41 -1.13
N GLU A 78 1.03 6.23 -2.08
CA GLU A 78 -0.37 5.90 -1.84
C GLU A 78 -0.52 4.37 -1.84
N ILE A 79 -1.10 3.84 -0.78
CA ILE A 79 -1.41 2.42 -0.61
C ILE A 79 -2.92 2.24 -0.75
N THR A 80 -3.33 1.23 -1.52
CA THR A 80 -4.72 0.76 -1.61
C THR A 80 -4.77 -0.71 -1.27
N LEU A 81 -5.56 -1.08 -0.27
CA LEU A 81 -5.83 -2.47 0.11
C LEU A 81 -7.30 -2.80 -0.20
N TYR A 82 -7.54 -4.02 -0.69
CA TYR A 82 -8.87 -4.54 -1.00
C TYR A 82 -9.29 -5.60 0.01
N GLY A 83 -10.61 -5.80 0.16
CA GLY A 83 -11.15 -6.81 1.07
C GLY A 83 -10.93 -6.49 2.55
N VAL A 84 -10.70 -5.22 2.90
CA VAL A 84 -10.55 -4.76 4.27
C VAL A 84 -11.92 -4.50 4.84
N TYR A 85 -12.35 -5.32 5.80
CA TYR A 85 -13.67 -5.24 6.43
C TYR A 85 -13.55 -5.32 7.95
N ARG A 86 -14.51 -4.71 8.64
CA ARG A 86 -14.77 -5.05 10.05
C ARG A 86 -15.18 -6.52 10.09
N LYS A 87 -14.65 -7.28 11.05
CA LYS A 87 -15.10 -8.64 11.29
C LYS A 87 -16.16 -8.65 12.39
N ASP A 88 -17.14 -9.51 12.22
CA ASP A 88 -18.09 -9.82 13.29
C ASP A 88 -17.36 -10.59 14.40
N LYS A 89 -17.59 -10.19 15.66
CA LYS A 89 -16.83 -10.69 16.81
C LYS A 89 -17.12 -12.17 17.11
N GLU A 90 -18.33 -12.64 16.81
CA GLU A 90 -18.74 -14.01 17.13
C GLU A 90 -18.38 -14.98 15.99
N THR A 91 -18.64 -14.56 14.75
CA THR A 91 -18.50 -15.44 13.58
C THR A 91 -17.16 -15.28 12.85
N GLY A 92 -16.43 -14.19 13.11
CA GLY A 92 -15.22 -13.82 12.35
C GLY A 92 -15.50 -13.40 10.90
N ALA A 93 -16.77 -13.38 10.48
CA ALA A 93 -17.17 -13.08 9.12
C ALA A 93 -17.03 -11.58 8.82
N PRO A 94 -16.64 -11.19 7.59
CA PRO A 94 -16.58 -9.79 7.20
C PRO A 94 -17.98 -9.16 7.16
N ILE A 95 -18.14 -8.03 7.84
CA ILE A 95 -19.36 -7.20 7.78
C ILE A 95 -19.27 -6.30 6.55
N LYS A 96 -19.98 -6.67 5.49
CA LYS A 96 -19.92 -6.01 4.17
C LYS A 96 -21.08 -5.03 3.92
N GLU A 97 -22.00 -4.88 4.86
CA GLU A 97 -23.18 -4.05 4.70
C GLU A 97 -23.62 -3.41 6.02
N GLY A 98 -24.55 -2.45 5.91
CA GLY A 98 -25.18 -1.77 7.03
C GLY A 98 -24.27 -0.78 7.79
N PRO A 99 -24.83 -0.12 8.82
CA PRO A 99 -24.15 0.95 9.56
C PRO A 99 -22.86 0.50 10.25
N ARG A 100 -22.80 -0.76 10.73
CA ARG A 100 -21.61 -1.30 11.42
C ARG A 100 -20.40 -1.44 10.49
N GLY A 101 -20.63 -1.83 9.23
CA GLY A 101 -19.57 -1.89 8.21
C GLY A 101 -19.11 -0.50 7.77
N GLN A 102 -20.05 0.43 7.62
CA GLN A 102 -19.75 1.84 7.28
C GLN A 102 -18.95 2.53 8.40
N ALA A 103 -19.27 2.26 9.67
CA ALA A 103 -18.58 2.83 10.82
C ALA A 103 -17.10 2.41 10.93
N TYR A 104 -16.67 1.39 10.18
CA TYR A 104 -15.27 0.92 10.19
C TYR A 104 -14.28 1.96 9.66
N GLU A 105 -14.74 2.90 8.83
CA GLU A 105 -13.93 4.02 8.36
C GLU A 105 -13.27 4.79 9.53
N LYS A 106 -14.00 4.99 10.63
CA LYS A 106 -13.49 5.70 11.81
C LYS A 106 -12.29 4.97 12.43
N ALA A 107 -12.37 3.64 12.53
CA ALA A 107 -11.29 2.81 13.06
C ALA A 107 -10.06 2.84 12.13
N LEU A 108 -10.27 2.73 10.80
CA LEU A 108 -9.19 2.83 9.82
C LEU A 108 -8.50 4.19 9.84
N ARG A 109 -9.26 5.29 10.03
CA ARG A 109 -8.69 6.64 10.16
C ARG A 109 -7.82 6.78 11.41
N GLN A 110 -8.27 6.24 12.56
CA GLN A 110 -7.47 6.22 13.78
C GLN A 110 -6.20 5.38 13.62
N MET A 111 -6.31 4.23 12.94
CA MET A 111 -5.18 3.35 12.66
C MET A 111 -4.13 4.01 11.76
N CYS A 112 -4.56 4.72 10.70
CA CYS A 112 -3.65 5.55 9.90
C CYS A 112 -2.87 6.53 10.79
N GLY A 113 -3.56 7.24 11.69
CA GLY A 113 -2.92 8.18 12.62
C GLY A 113 -1.85 7.52 13.50
N ARG A 114 -2.14 6.34 14.06
CA ARG A 114 -1.17 5.57 14.88
C ARG A 114 0.05 5.12 14.09
N MET A 115 -0.11 4.78 12.82
CA MET A 115 1.00 4.38 11.94
C MET A 115 1.75 5.57 11.31
N GLY A 116 1.39 6.82 11.65
CA GLY A 116 1.96 8.00 10.98
C GLY A 116 1.58 8.10 9.50
N ALA A 117 0.48 7.48 9.10
CA ALA A 117 -0.08 7.51 7.76
C ALA A 117 -1.24 8.49 7.66
N LYS A 118 -1.46 9.02 6.46
CA LYS A 118 -2.57 9.91 6.14
C LYS A 118 -3.71 9.11 5.54
N PHE A 119 -4.83 9.00 6.27
CA PHE A 119 -6.04 8.39 5.73
C PHE A 119 -6.56 9.18 4.51
N LEU A 120 -6.87 8.49 3.41
CA LEU A 120 -7.43 9.11 2.21
C LEU A 120 -8.92 8.77 2.05
N SER A 121 -9.27 7.48 2.01
CA SER A 121 -10.66 7.05 1.87
C SER A 121 -10.88 5.61 2.28
N TYR A 122 -12.13 5.27 2.58
CA TYR A 122 -12.60 3.90 2.71
C TYR A 122 -13.91 3.73 1.92
N LYS A 123 -14.04 2.63 1.19
CA LYS A 123 -15.29 2.24 0.54
C LYS A 123 -15.66 0.84 1.01
N LEU A 124 -16.88 0.70 1.56
CA LEU A 124 -17.39 -0.60 1.99
C LEU A 124 -17.56 -1.55 0.80
N ASP A 125 -18.00 -1.03 -0.35
CA ASP A 125 -17.97 -1.78 -1.59
C ASP A 125 -16.52 -2.17 -1.93
N GLY A 126 -16.28 -3.48 -2.06
CA GLY A 126 -14.94 -4.06 -2.24
C GLY A 126 -13.98 -3.95 -1.03
N GLY A 127 -14.39 -3.33 0.09
CA GLY A 127 -13.54 -3.14 1.27
C GLY A 127 -12.26 -2.39 0.92
N VAL A 128 -12.39 -1.30 0.16
CA VAL A 128 -11.26 -0.55 -0.41
C VAL A 128 -10.78 0.49 0.58
N TRP A 129 -9.62 0.27 1.18
CA TRP A 129 -8.99 1.21 2.10
C TRP A 129 -7.77 1.87 1.43
N LYS A 130 -7.76 3.21 1.40
CA LYS A 130 -6.68 4.02 0.83
C LYS A 130 -6.05 4.94 1.86
N PHE A 131 -4.73 4.98 1.88
CA PHE A 131 -3.95 5.86 2.74
C PHE A 131 -2.60 6.20 2.10
N GLU A 132 -1.97 7.27 2.57
CA GLU A 132 -0.68 7.77 2.11
C GLU A 132 0.36 7.67 3.22
N VAL A 133 1.59 7.34 2.86
CA VAL A 133 2.73 7.21 3.77
C VAL A 133 3.88 8.06 3.25
N GLU A 134 4.67 8.66 4.14
CA GLU A 134 5.84 9.49 3.78
C GLU A 134 7.08 8.64 3.44
N HIS A 135 7.12 7.41 3.95
CA HIS A 135 8.18 6.43 3.73
C HIS A 135 7.65 5.05 4.13
N PHE A 136 8.45 4.00 3.97
CA PHE A 136 8.01 2.64 4.25
C PHE A 136 8.43 2.11 5.61
N SER A 137 7.42 1.93 6.46
CA SER A 137 7.41 1.03 7.61
C SER A 137 6.47 -0.17 7.33
N ARG A 138 6.36 -1.14 8.24
CA ARG A 138 5.39 -2.24 8.10
C ARG A 138 3.98 -1.65 8.25
N TYR A 139 3.13 -1.73 7.22
CA TYR A 139 1.77 -1.13 7.24
C TYR A 139 0.71 -2.20 7.00
N GLY A 140 -0.27 -2.27 7.90
CA GLY A 140 -1.37 -3.23 7.76
C GLY A 140 -2.36 -3.13 8.90
N LEU A 141 -3.26 -4.10 9.02
CA LEU A 141 -4.22 -4.25 10.12
C LEU A 141 -3.56 -4.66 11.45
N MET A 142 -2.37 -4.14 11.73
CA MET A 142 -1.64 -4.46 12.95
C MET A 142 -2.13 -3.50 14.03
N ASP A 143 -2.60 -4.07 15.13
CA ASP A 143 -3.11 -3.38 16.32
C ASP A 143 -4.52 -2.81 16.17
N ILE A 144 -5.47 -3.54 15.57
CA ILE A 144 -6.87 -3.35 15.99
C ILE A 144 -7.00 -4.15 17.28
N ASP A 145 -6.68 -3.52 18.41
CA ASP A 145 -7.25 -3.96 19.67
C ASP A 145 -8.77 -3.98 19.43
N GLU A 146 -9.36 -5.17 19.57
CA GLU A 146 -10.77 -5.45 19.27
C GLU A 146 -11.74 -4.75 20.25
N ASP A 147 -11.24 -3.82 21.06
CA ASP A 147 -11.94 -3.10 22.12
C ASP A 147 -12.28 -1.65 21.71
N ASP A 148 -13.22 -1.53 20.76
CA ASP A 148 -14.38 -0.60 20.84
C ASP A 148 -15.54 -1.10 19.94
#